data_AF-A0A2V9XWT6-F1
#
_entry.id   AF-A0A2V9XWT6-F1
#
_cell.length_a   1.000
_cell.length_b   1.000
_cell.length_c   1.000
_cell.angle_alpha   90.00
_cell.angle_beta   90.00
_cell.angle_gamma   90.00
#
_symmetry.space_group_name_H-M   'P 1'
#
loop_
_entity.id
_entity.type
_entity.pdbx_description
1 polymer ?
#
loop_
_entity_poly.entity_id
_entity_poly.type
_entity_poly.pdbx_seq_one_letter_code
_entity_poly.pdbx_strand_id
1 'polypeptide(L)' 'MRDGLLLTLVLRYEEDPHQFVTLSKPTLDSSSARVAVAELRNEGLVEEQVRGVIRLSARGYKKYKNVPLSYAYAG' A
#
# COMPACT_ATOMS: atom_id res chain seq x y z
N MET A 1 11.39 -0.32 1.56
CA MET A 1 10.40 -1.22 0.91
C MET A 1 8.96 -0.84 1.25
N ARG A 2 8.63 -0.62 2.53
CA ARG A 2 7.29 -0.20 2.98
C ARG A 2 6.81 1.10 2.31
N ASP A 3 7.69 2.09 2.16
CA ASP A 3 7.31 3.42 1.63
C ASP A 3 7.04 3.40 0.13
N GLY A 4 7.79 2.61 -0.64
CA GLY A 4 7.57 2.45 -2.09
C GLY A 4 6.25 1.73 -2.42
N LEU A 5 5.85 0.77 -1.58
CA LEU A 5 4.55 0.09 -1.70
C LEU A 5 3.40 1.04 -1.38
N LEU A 6 3.53 1.85 -0.32
CA LEU A 6 2.53 2.85 0.05
C LEU A 6 2.37 3.93 -1.02
N LEU A 7 3.48 4.46 -1.57
CA LEU A 7 3.47 5.40 -2.68
C LEU A 7 2.71 4.84 -3.89
N THR A 8 3.02 3.60 -4.27
CA THR A 8 2.35 2.92 -5.39
C THR A 8 0.85 2.79 -5.14
N LEU A 9 0.44 2.40 -3.94
CA LEU A 9 -0.97 2.30 -3.60
C LEU A 9 -1.67 3.66 -3.63
N VAL A 10 -1.04 4.72 -3.11
CA VAL A 10 -1.61 6.08 -3.09
C VAL A 10 -1.83 6.58 -4.52
N LEU A 11 -0.82 6.46 -5.38
CA LEU A 11 -0.94 6.85 -6.79
C LEU A 11 -2.06 6.07 -7.50
N ARG A 12 -2.14 4.76 -7.26
CA ARG A 12 -3.20 3.92 -7.83
C ARG A 12 -4.58 4.29 -7.33
N TYR A 13 -4.70 4.67 -6.06
CA TYR A 13 -5.96 5.14 -5.50
C TYR A 13 -6.39 6.50 -6.10
N GLU A 14 -5.45 7.37 -6.48
CA GLU A 14 -5.76 8.63 -7.16
C GLU A 14 -6.15 8.44 -8.63
N GLU A 15 -5.58 7.44 -9.31
CA GLU A 15 -5.99 7.04 -10.65
C GLU A 15 -7.38 6.40 -10.63
N ASP A 16 -7.57 5.38 -9.79
CA ASP A 16 -8.85 4.69 -9.59
C ASP A 16 -8.92 4.09 -8.17
N PRO A 17 -9.78 4.63 -7.28
CA PRO A 17 -9.91 4.14 -5.91
C PRO A 17 -10.51 2.74 -5.81
N HIS A 18 -11.12 2.22 -6.88
CA HIS A 18 -11.67 0.88 -6.93
C HIS A 18 -10.66 -0.17 -7.43
N GLN A 19 -9.53 0.26 -7.98
CA GLN A 19 -8.56 -0.64 -8.58
C GLN A 19 -7.71 -1.36 -7.52
N PHE A 20 -7.59 -2.68 -7.68
CA PHE A 20 -6.68 -3.49 -6.89
C PHE A 20 -5.30 -3.56 -7.55
N VAL A 21 -4.27 -3.49 -6.72
CA VAL A 21 -2.87 -3.63 -7.13
C VAL A 21 -2.41 -5.04 -6.81
N THR A 22 -1.85 -5.71 -7.81
CA THR A 22 -1.20 -7.00 -7.62
C THR A 22 0.24 -6.77 -7.21
N LEU A 23 0.59 -7.23 -6.01
CA LEU A 23 1.96 -7.25 -5.51
C LEU A 23 2.79 -8.24 -6.33
N SER A 24 4.00 -7.81 -6.68
CA SER A 24 4.94 -8.68 -7.39
C SER A 24 5.35 -9.87 -6.51
N LYS A 25 5.66 -11.01 -7.13
CA LYS A 25 6.21 -12.20 -6.44
C LYS A 25 7.32 -11.88 -5.43
N PRO A 26 8.37 -11.10 -5.75
CA PRO A 26 9.40 -10.77 -4.75
C PRO A 26 8.86 -10.01 -3.54
N THR A 27 7.82 -9.20 -3.72
CA THR A 27 7.14 -8.51 -2.61
C THR A 27 6.34 -9.50 -1.76
N LEU A 28 5.70 -10.49 -2.39
CA LEU A 28 4.99 -11.55 -1.68
C LEU A 28 5.92 -12.53 -0.96
N ASP A 29 7.11 -12.75 -1.49
CA ASP A 29 8.11 -13.66 -0.94
C ASP A 29 8.89 -13.02 0.21
N SER A 30 8.94 -11.68 0.26
CA SER A 30 9.50 -10.93 1.38
C SER A 30 8.64 -11.06 2.65
N SER A 31 9.21 -11.62 3.71
CA SER A 31 8.56 -11.75 5.01
C SER A 31 8.15 -10.38 5.58
N SER A 32 9.01 -9.37 5.45
CA SER A 32 8.75 -8.02 5.94
C SER A 32 7.61 -7.33 5.20
N ALA A 33 7.49 -7.56 3.88
CA ALA A 33 6.38 -7.03 3.10
C ALA A 33 5.05 -7.72 3.44
N ARG A 34 5.06 -9.05 3.65
CA ARG A 34 3.86 -9.77 4.10
C ARG A 34 3.37 -9.27 5.47
N VAL A 35 4.28 -9.03 6.41
CA VAL A 35 3.95 -8.47 7.72
C VAL A 35 3.36 -7.07 7.58
N ALA A 36 3.99 -6.20 6.79
CA ALA A 36 3.49 -4.84 6.58
C ALA A 36 2.07 -4.83 5.96
N VAL A 37 1.79 -5.70 4.98
CA VAL A 37 0.44 -5.82 4.39
C VAL A 37 -0.56 -6.32 5.43
N ALA A 38 -0.19 -7.31 6.24
CA ALA A 38 -1.05 -7.83 7.30
C ALA A 38 -1.37 -6.76 8.36
N GLU A 39 -0.39 -5.97 8.79
CA GLU A 39 -0.60 -4.83 9.70
C GLU A 39 -1.55 -3.80 9.11
N LEU A 40 -1.32 -3.37 7.86
CA LEU A 40 -2.17 -2.40 7.17
C LEU A 40 -3.62 -2.89 7.01
N ARG A 41 -3.80 -4.19 6.74
CA ARG A 41 -5.10 -4.83 6.67
C ARG A 41 -5.78 -4.87 8.04
N ASN A 42 -5.05 -5.24 9.08
CA ASN A 42 -5.56 -5.28 10.46
C ASN A 42 -5.95 -3.88 10.97
N GLU A 43 -5.25 -2.83 10.54
CA GLU A 43 -5.61 -1.43 10.83
C GLU A 43 -6.80 -0.91 9.99
N GLY A 44 -7.29 -1.69 9.02
CA GLY A 44 -8.36 -1.30 8.10
C GLY A 44 -7.94 -0.22 7.09
N LEU A 45 -6.64 -0.10 6.83
CA LEU A 45 -6.07 0.87 5.88
C LEU A 45 -5.97 0.30 4.47
N VAL A 46 -5.90 -1.03 4.36
CA VAL A 46 -5.77 -1.74 3.10
C VAL A 46 -6.78 -2.87 3.08
N GLU A 47 -7.40 -3.09 1.92
CA GLU A 47 -8.27 -4.23 1.67
C GLU A 47 -7.51 -5.24 0.81
N GLU A 48 -7.59 -6.52 1.18
CA GLU A 48 -6.98 -7.62 0.44
C GLU A 48 -8.09 -8.53 -0.08
N GLN A 49 -8.20 -8.64 -1.40
CA GLN A 49 -9.22 -9.50 -2.03
C GLN A 49 -8.75 -10.96 -2.07
N VAL A 50 -7.51 -11.16 -2.52
CA VAL A 50 -6.79 -12.44 -2.50
C VAL A 50 -5.33 -12.17 -2.15
N ARG A 51 -4.56 -13.20 -1.80
CA ARG A 51 -3.17 -13.05 -1.35
C ARG A 51 -2.35 -12.22 -2.34
N GLY A 52 -1.89 -11.05 -1.90
CA GLY A 52 -1.09 -10.15 -2.71
C GLY A 52 -1.86 -9.29 -3.71
N VAL A 53 -3.19 -9.29 -3.68
CA VAL A 53 -4.04 -8.38 -4.45
C VAL A 53 -4.71 -7.44 -3.46
N ILE A 54 -4.18 -6.22 -3.38
CA ILE A 54 -4.51 -5.27 -2.33
C ILE A 54 -4.90 -3.91 -2.90
N ARG A 55 -5.73 -3.16 -2.18
CA ARG A 55 -6.02 -1.75 -2.46
C ARG A 55 -6.01 -0.93 -1.19
N LEU A 56 -5.75 0.37 -1.30
CA LEU A 56 -5.98 1.29 -0.19
C LEU A 56 -7.47 1.42 0.08
N SER A 57 -7.83 1.45 1.36
CA SER A 57 -9.16 1.90 1.79
C SER A 57 -9.20 3.43 1.79
N ALA A 58 -10.39 4.02 1.77
CA ALA A 58 -10.55 5.47 1.90
C ALA A 58 -9.89 6.01 3.19
N ARG A 59 -9.90 5.21 4.25
CA ARG A 59 -9.22 5.52 5.52
C ARG A 59 -7.70 5.48 5.37
N GLY A 60 -7.18 4.44 4.71
CA GLY A 60 -5.77 4.34 4.35
C GLY A 60 -5.31 5.55 3.54
N TYR A 61 -6.03 5.88 2.47
CA TYR A 61 -5.69 7.01 1.61
C TYR A 61 -5.68 8.32 2.40
N LYS A 62 -6.70 8.58 3.24
CA LYS A 62 -6.74 9.80 4.07
C LYS A 62 -5.57 9.86 5.07
N LYS A 63 -5.12 8.72 5.60
CA LYS A 63 -3.96 8.62 6.50
C LYS A 63 -2.67 8.92 5.73
N TYR A 64 -2.47 8.33 4.55
CA TYR A 64 -1.20 8.42 3.81
C TYR A 64 -1.08 9.62 2.85
N LYS A 65 -2.19 10.21 2.39
CA LYS A 65 -2.19 11.46 1.62
C LYS A 65 -1.65 12.64 2.42
N ASN A 66 -1.97 12.68 3.72
CA ASN A 66 -1.59 13.78 4.61
C ASN A 66 -0.29 13.52 5.37
N VAL A 67 0.23 12.29 5.33
CA VAL A 67 1.59 12.05 5.77
C VAL A 67 2.47 12.63 4.66
N PRO A 68 3.28 13.67 4.92
CA PRO A 68 4.32 14.01 3.99
C PRO A 68 5.16 12.74 3.87
N LEU A 69 5.09 12.08 2.72
CA LEU A 69 5.97 10.98 2.37
C LEU A 69 7.36 11.63 2.31
N SER A 70 7.98 11.74 3.49
CA SER A 70 9.34 12.20 3.69
C SER A 70 10.17 11.19 2.93
N TYR A 71 10.44 11.50 1.66
CA TYR A 71 11.44 10.98 0.71
C TYR A 71 10.95 11.27 -0.72
N ALA A 72 10.67 12.55 -1.00
CA ALA A 72 10.61 13.04 -2.39
C ALA A 72 11.96 13.65 -2.85
N TYR A 73 12.95 13.84 -1.96
CA TYR A 73 14.28 14.33 -2.32
C TYR A 73 15.35 13.74 -1.41
N ALA A 74 15.76 12.51 -1.67
CA ALA A 74 17.13 12.08 -1.41
C ALA A 74 17.70 11.62 -2.75
N GLY A 75 17.88 12.59 -3.65
CA GLY A 75 18.76 12.49 -4.80
C GLY A 75 20.17 12.88 -4.40
#